data_AF-Q7Q889-F1
#
_entry.id   AF-Q7Q889-F1
#
_cell.length_a   1.000
_cell.length_b   1.000
_cell.length_c   1.000
_cell.angle_alpha   90.00
_cell.angle_beta   90.00
_cell.angle_gamma   90.00
#
_symmetry.space_group_name_H-M   'P 1'
#
loop_
_entity.id
_entity.type
_entity.pdbx_description
1 polymer ?
#
loop_
_entity_poly.entity_id
_entity_poly.type
_entity_poly.pdbx_seq_one_letter_code
_entity_poly.pdbx_strand_id
1 'polypeptide(L)'
;YDWVGWRNDSLGWAGKPVEMVFEFDSVRNFSSMVLHTNNMFSKDVQVFVHAKVFFSIGGQHFTGEPVQFSYMPDTVMENARDVTIKLHHRVGRYVQIHLYFALRWIMLSEISFNSAPVTGNFSDEEVNGNSISQENSIEYPLQRDESGINIVNKGERNHVTQSKCTTSLISPKPIDQEPEPHFVGVVIAALTTIILLLIVIIMFIVAKNKRTRTAAVLDALQHNLHTDSLGIDKRLNSNFKVIISGLFFSFF
;
A
#
# COMPACT_ATOMS: atom_id res chain seq x y z
N TYR A 1 9.49 -7.75 19.70
CA TYR A 1 8.59 -7.95 18.56
C TYR A 1 9.43 -8.33 17.37
N ASP A 2 9.17 -9.52 16.84
CA ASP A 2 9.89 -10.06 15.70
C ASP A 2 9.19 -9.58 14.43
N TRP A 3 9.84 -8.67 13.71
CA TRP A 3 9.33 -8.09 12.47
C TRP A 3 10.06 -8.70 11.28
N VAL A 4 9.32 -9.06 10.24
CA VAL A 4 9.87 -9.44 8.93
C VAL A 4 9.78 -8.22 8.02
N GLY A 5 10.92 -7.80 7.48
CA GLY A 5 11.05 -6.59 6.69
C GLY A 5 11.57 -6.84 5.27
N TRP A 6 10.96 -6.16 4.29
CA TRP A 6 11.40 -6.15 2.90
C TRP A 6 11.83 -4.74 2.50
N ARG A 7 12.85 -4.63 1.64
CA ARG A 7 13.45 -3.37 1.22
C ARG A 7 13.30 -3.14 -0.29
N ASN A 8 12.84 -1.95 -0.67
CA ASN A 8 12.50 -1.58 -2.06
C ASN A 8 13.73 -1.27 -2.97
N ASP A 9 14.94 -1.19 -2.42
CA ASP A 9 16.16 -0.75 -3.14
C ASP A 9 17.06 -1.90 -3.64
N SER A 10 16.61 -3.15 -3.50
CA SER A 10 17.37 -4.31 -3.96
C SER A 10 17.52 -4.27 -5.49
N LEU A 11 18.76 -4.20 -5.98
CA LEU A 11 19.10 -4.17 -7.41
C LEU A 11 18.30 -5.25 -8.18
N GLY A 12 17.45 -4.84 -9.12
CA GLY A 12 16.56 -5.72 -9.90
C GLY A 12 15.09 -5.81 -9.42
N TRP A 13 14.77 -5.21 -8.27
CA TRP A 13 13.45 -5.28 -7.63
C TRP A 13 12.77 -3.92 -7.41
N ALA A 14 13.40 -2.83 -7.88
CA ALA A 14 12.85 -1.49 -7.75
C ALA A 14 11.45 -1.41 -8.37
N GLY A 15 10.45 -1.11 -7.53
CA GLY A 15 9.05 -1.00 -7.95
C GLY A 15 8.28 -2.32 -8.06
N LYS A 16 8.89 -3.47 -7.74
CA LYS A 16 8.16 -4.74 -7.61
C LYS A 16 7.47 -4.81 -6.24
N PRO A 17 6.26 -5.38 -6.15
CA PRO A 17 5.62 -5.61 -4.88
C PRO A 17 6.34 -6.71 -4.09
N VAL A 18 6.10 -6.74 -2.77
CA VAL A 18 6.37 -7.94 -1.96
C VAL A 18 5.30 -8.96 -2.31
N GLU A 19 5.72 -10.11 -2.84
CA GLU A 19 4.83 -11.21 -3.19
C GLU A 19 4.91 -12.31 -2.13
N MET A 20 3.76 -12.72 -1.59
CA MET A 20 3.66 -13.85 -0.66
C MET A 20 2.51 -14.75 -1.10
N VAL A 21 2.72 -16.07 -1.03
CA VAL A 21 1.71 -17.07 -1.36
C VAL A 21 1.45 -17.91 -0.12
N PHE A 22 0.18 -18.05 0.24
CA PHE A 22 -0.29 -18.86 1.35
C PHE A 22 -1.07 -20.04 0.80
N GLU A 23 -0.68 -21.24 1.22
CA GLU A 23 -1.40 -22.47 0.93
C GLU A 23 -2.19 -22.91 2.16
N PHE A 24 -3.44 -23.28 1.94
CA PHE A 24 -4.32 -23.83 2.95
C PHE A 24 -4.53 -25.34 2.75
N ASP A 25 -4.86 -26.01 3.84
CA ASP A 25 -5.13 -27.45 3.93
C ASP A 25 -6.33 -27.89 3.07
N SER A 26 -7.35 -27.04 2.98
CA SER A 26 -8.55 -27.27 2.18
C SER A 26 -8.97 -26.00 1.44
N VAL A 27 -9.91 -26.15 0.50
CA VAL A 27 -10.60 -25.01 -0.10
C VAL A 27 -11.42 -24.29 0.98
N ARG A 28 -11.31 -22.97 1.03
CA ARG A 28 -11.89 -22.09 2.05
C ARG A 28 -12.55 -20.88 1.42
N ASN A 29 -13.58 -20.37 2.09
CA ASN A 29 -14.22 -19.09 1.79
C ASN A 29 -13.59 -18.00 2.66
N PHE A 30 -12.96 -17.01 2.04
CA PHE A 30 -12.22 -15.94 2.72
C PHE A 30 -13.07 -14.69 2.89
N SER A 31 -13.35 -14.33 4.15
CA SER A 31 -14.12 -13.13 4.49
C SER A 31 -13.23 -11.88 4.55
N SER A 32 -12.09 -11.97 5.23
CA SER A 32 -11.13 -10.87 5.35
C SER A 32 -9.74 -11.38 5.70
N MET A 33 -8.73 -10.53 5.51
CA MET A 33 -7.40 -10.72 6.08
C MET A 33 -6.97 -9.49 6.88
N VAL A 34 -6.11 -9.69 7.87
CA VAL A 34 -5.54 -8.65 8.72
C VAL A 34 -4.03 -8.73 8.64
N LEU A 35 -3.38 -7.60 8.36
CA LEU A 35 -1.92 -7.48 8.35
C LEU A 35 -1.49 -6.55 9.50
N HIS A 36 -0.68 -7.05 10.42
CA HIS A 36 -0.06 -6.22 11.45
C HIS A 36 1.22 -5.61 10.89
N THR A 37 1.17 -4.30 10.62
CA THR A 37 2.19 -3.55 9.87
C THR A 37 2.84 -2.49 10.75
N ASN A 38 4.14 -2.22 10.58
CA ASN A 38 4.81 -1.12 11.28
C ASN A 38 4.74 0.18 10.46
N ASN A 39 4.58 1.33 11.11
CA ASN A 39 4.54 2.65 10.48
C ASN A 39 5.60 3.63 11.00
N MET A 40 6.82 3.17 11.27
CA MET A 40 7.93 4.03 11.71
C MET A 40 8.51 4.85 10.54
N PHE A 41 7.72 5.79 10.02
CA PHE A 41 8.01 6.49 8.77
C PHE A 41 9.27 7.37 8.84
N SER A 42 9.64 7.90 10.03
CA SER A 42 10.93 8.59 10.23
C SER A 42 12.15 7.70 9.96
N LYS A 43 11.99 6.37 9.97
CA LYS A 43 13.04 5.39 9.65
C LYS A 43 12.80 4.68 8.32
N ASP A 44 12.05 5.32 7.42
CA ASP A 44 11.67 4.80 6.10
C ASP A 44 10.83 3.52 6.11
N VAL A 45 10.19 3.19 7.24
CA VAL A 45 9.26 2.05 7.36
C VAL A 45 7.83 2.57 7.27
N GLN A 46 7.05 2.07 6.33
CA GLN A 46 5.66 2.50 6.17
C GLN A 46 4.75 1.34 5.78
N VAL A 47 3.48 1.48 6.18
CA VAL A 47 2.42 0.63 5.68
C VAL A 47 2.38 0.70 4.14
N PHE A 48 2.14 -0.42 3.49
CA PHE A 48 2.04 -0.52 2.02
C PHE A 48 1.00 0.45 1.48
N VAL A 49 1.21 1.01 0.27
CA VAL A 49 0.25 1.95 -0.35
C VAL A 49 -0.93 1.23 -1.00
N HIS A 50 -0.67 0.03 -1.53
CA HIS A 50 -1.63 -0.75 -2.26
C HIS A 50 -1.39 -2.24 -2.02
N ALA A 51 -2.46 -3.01 -1.95
CA ALA A 51 -2.43 -4.46 -1.86
C ALA A 51 -3.33 -5.07 -2.93
N LYS A 52 -2.84 -6.12 -3.59
CA LYS A 52 -3.65 -6.96 -4.47
C LYS A 52 -3.67 -8.37 -3.92
N VAL A 53 -4.87 -8.95 -3.81
CA VAL A 53 -5.05 -10.31 -3.29
C VAL A 53 -5.72 -11.16 -4.36
N PHE A 54 -5.02 -12.22 -4.76
CA PHE A 54 -5.46 -13.18 -5.75
C PHE A 54 -5.77 -14.51 -5.07
N PHE A 55 -6.70 -15.25 -5.66
CA PHE A 55 -7.17 -16.53 -5.17
C PHE A 55 -6.98 -17.59 -6.25
N SER A 56 -6.65 -18.79 -5.80
CA SER A 56 -6.56 -19.97 -6.66
C SER A 56 -6.96 -21.22 -5.87
N ILE A 57 -7.48 -22.24 -6.54
CA ILE A 57 -7.82 -23.57 -6.07
C ILE A 57 -6.63 -24.52 -6.28
N GLY A 58 -6.04 -24.54 -7.48
CA GLY A 58 -4.94 -25.44 -7.85
C GLY A 58 -3.53 -24.87 -7.65
N GLY A 59 -3.42 -23.57 -7.36
CA GLY A 59 -2.15 -22.90 -7.03
C GLY A 59 -1.22 -22.65 -8.23
N GLN A 60 -1.59 -23.09 -9.42
CA GLN A 60 -0.82 -22.86 -10.65
C GLN A 60 -1.12 -21.47 -11.22
N HIS A 61 -2.40 -21.10 -11.28
CA HIS A 61 -2.88 -19.93 -12.01
C HIS A 61 -3.71 -19.03 -11.09
N PHE A 62 -3.33 -17.75 -11.02
CA PHE A 62 -4.06 -16.70 -10.30
C PHE A 62 -4.78 -15.79 -11.30
N THR A 63 -5.69 -16.36 -12.08
CA THR A 63 -6.29 -15.72 -13.28
C THR A 63 -7.51 -14.85 -12.99
N GLY A 64 -8.07 -14.92 -11.78
CA GLY A 64 -9.21 -14.08 -11.39
C GLY A 64 -8.85 -12.61 -11.15
N GLU A 65 -9.84 -11.73 -11.24
CA GLU A 65 -9.69 -10.32 -10.85
C GLU A 65 -9.26 -10.24 -9.37
N PRO A 66 -8.15 -9.54 -9.01
CA PRO A 66 -7.73 -9.46 -7.63
C PRO A 66 -8.67 -8.58 -6.79
N VAL A 67 -8.74 -8.86 -5.49
CA VAL A 67 -9.22 -7.85 -4.53
C VAL A 67 -8.15 -6.77 -4.42
N GLN A 68 -8.54 -5.53 -4.68
CA GLN A 68 -7.65 -4.38 -4.63
C GLN A 68 -7.97 -3.52 -3.41
N PHE A 69 -6.93 -3.21 -2.63
CA PHE A 69 -7.02 -2.38 -1.45
C PHE A 69 -5.98 -1.27 -1.51
N SER A 70 -6.36 -0.05 -1.16
CA SER A 70 -5.48 1.11 -1.10
C SER A 70 -5.45 1.66 0.31
N TYR A 71 -4.26 1.77 0.88
CA TYR A 71 -4.04 2.36 2.18
C TYR A 71 -3.74 3.86 2.04
N MET A 72 -4.35 4.69 2.89
CA MET A 72 -4.00 6.10 2.94
C MET A 72 -2.81 6.28 3.90
N PRO A 73 -1.67 6.80 3.44
CA PRO A 73 -0.49 6.94 4.29
C PRO A 73 -0.79 7.80 5.53
N ASP A 74 -0.47 7.27 6.70
CA ASP A 74 -0.45 8.03 7.95
C ASP A 74 0.98 8.50 8.20
N THR A 75 1.21 9.81 8.13
CA THR A 75 2.50 10.45 8.41
C THR A 75 2.46 11.27 9.71
N VAL A 76 1.47 11.03 10.56
CA VAL A 76 1.27 11.72 11.83
C VAL A 76 1.64 10.80 13.00
N MET A 77 1.27 9.52 12.94
CA MET A 77 1.52 8.56 14.02
C MET A 77 2.48 7.44 13.61
N GLU A 78 3.52 7.20 14.41
CA GLU A 78 4.54 6.15 14.20
C GLU A 78 4.28 4.86 14.98
N ASN A 79 3.05 4.39 15.00
CA ASN A 79 2.67 3.15 15.65
C ASN A 79 2.36 2.04 14.65
N ALA A 80 2.38 0.80 15.12
CA ALA A 80 1.92 -0.32 14.32
C ALA A 80 0.41 -0.24 14.04
N ARG A 81 -0.01 -0.76 12.90
CA ARG A 81 -1.38 -0.69 12.38
C ARG A 81 -1.86 -2.08 11.96
N ASP A 82 -3.07 -2.42 12.38
CA ASP A 82 -3.81 -3.56 11.88
C ASP A 82 -4.60 -3.14 10.64
N VAL A 83 -4.12 -3.56 9.47
CA VAL A 83 -4.78 -3.26 8.19
C VAL A 83 -5.71 -4.40 7.82
N THR A 84 -7.02 -4.15 7.81
CA THR A 84 -8.03 -5.16 7.48
C THR A 84 -8.50 -5.03 6.02
N ILE A 85 -8.22 -6.05 5.21
CA ILE A 85 -8.67 -6.14 3.82
C ILE A 85 -9.87 -7.09 3.75
N LYS A 86 -10.99 -6.62 3.21
CA LYS A 86 -12.19 -7.42 2.97
C LYS A 86 -11.98 -8.25 1.71
N LEU A 87 -12.13 -9.56 1.83
CA LEU A 87 -11.87 -10.51 0.75
C LEU A 87 -13.15 -10.96 0.03
N HIS A 88 -14.30 -10.37 0.41
CA HIS A 88 -15.60 -10.53 -0.25
C HIS A 88 -16.05 -11.98 -0.45
N HIS A 89 -15.77 -12.85 0.53
CA HIS A 89 -16.19 -14.25 0.52
C HIS A 89 -15.66 -15.06 -0.68
N ARG A 90 -14.50 -14.68 -1.22
CA ARG A 90 -13.87 -15.40 -2.34
C ARG A 90 -13.40 -16.78 -1.89
N VAL A 91 -13.55 -17.75 -2.77
CA VAL A 91 -13.22 -19.15 -2.51
C VAL A 91 -11.86 -19.48 -3.13
N GLY A 92 -11.01 -20.16 -2.37
CA GLY A 92 -9.71 -20.63 -2.84
C GLY A 92 -9.03 -21.56 -1.85
N ARG A 93 -7.95 -22.20 -2.28
CA ARG A 93 -7.01 -22.94 -1.43
C ARG A 93 -5.66 -22.23 -1.33
N TYR A 94 -5.32 -21.42 -2.32
CA TYR A 94 -4.12 -20.60 -2.37
C TYR A 94 -4.51 -19.13 -2.40
N VAL A 95 -3.82 -18.33 -1.60
CA VAL A 95 -3.96 -16.87 -1.58
C VAL A 95 -2.61 -16.25 -1.88
N GLN A 96 -2.53 -15.46 -2.95
CA GLN A 96 -1.34 -14.70 -3.28
C GLN A 96 -1.58 -13.22 -3.00
N ILE A 97 -0.71 -12.61 -2.22
CA ILE A 97 -0.77 -11.18 -1.91
C ILE A 97 0.42 -10.45 -2.52
N HIS A 98 0.14 -9.29 -3.09
CA HIS A 98 1.13 -8.34 -3.60
C HIS A 98 1.02 -7.05 -2.81
N LEU A 99 2.04 -6.71 -2.03
CA LEU A 99 2.11 -5.47 -1.25
C LEU A 99 3.03 -4.47 -1.92
N TYR A 100 2.51 -3.31 -2.29
CA TYR A 100 3.27 -2.26 -2.95
C TYR A 100 3.84 -1.27 -1.94
N PHE A 101 5.13 -1.00 -2.08
CA PHE A 101 5.88 -0.10 -1.21
C PHE A 101 5.33 1.34 -1.25
N ALA A 102 5.07 1.91 -0.07
CA ALA A 102 4.87 3.35 0.08
C ALA A 102 6.21 4.08 0.30
N LEU A 103 7.13 3.45 1.05
CA LEU A 103 8.47 3.95 1.35
C LEU A 103 9.54 2.86 1.13
N ARG A 104 10.70 2.97 1.78
CA ARG A 104 11.84 2.08 1.55
C ARG A 104 11.64 0.69 2.14
N TRP A 105 10.88 0.57 3.22
CA TRP A 105 10.61 -0.68 3.92
C TRP A 105 9.13 -0.93 4.15
N ILE A 106 8.72 -2.18 3.97
CA ILE A 106 7.49 -2.75 4.54
C ILE A 106 7.92 -3.70 5.65
N MET A 107 7.30 -3.60 6.82
CA MET A 107 7.53 -4.53 7.93
C MET A 107 6.21 -5.09 8.45
N LEU A 108 6.15 -6.42 8.58
CA LEU A 108 5.00 -7.17 9.08
C LEU A 108 5.43 -8.04 10.26
N SER A 109 4.58 -8.19 11.27
CA SER A 109 4.79 -9.19 12.34
C SER A 109 3.80 -10.34 12.27
N GLU A 110 2.59 -10.09 11.74
CA GLU A 110 1.53 -11.09 11.69
C GLU A 110 0.65 -10.89 10.45
N ILE A 111 0.18 -12.00 9.89
CA ILE A 111 -0.81 -12.03 8.83
C ILE A 111 -1.85 -13.09 9.21
N SER A 112 -3.10 -12.67 9.32
CA SER A 112 -4.19 -13.51 9.80
C SER A 112 -5.35 -13.51 8.81
N PHE A 113 -5.97 -14.67 8.58
CA PHE A 113 -7.06 -14.86 7.62
C PHE A 113 -8.34 -15.29 8.33
N ASN A 114 -9.43 -14.54 8.12
CA ASN A 114 -10.76 -14.95 8.52
C ASN A 114 -11.42 -15.74 7.39
N SER A 115 -11.52 -17.06 7.54
CA SER A 115 -12.05 -17.96 6.53
C SER A 115 -12.78 -19.16 7.12
N ALA A 116 -13.68 -19.76 6.35
CA ALA A 116 -14.36 -21.00 6.70
C ALA A 116 -14.08 -22.08 5.64
N PRO A 117 -13.81 -23.35 6.02
CA PRO A 117 -13.68 -24.44 5.07
C PRO A 117 -15.00 -24.65 4.32
N VAL A 118 -14.91 -24.95 3.02
CA VAL A 118 -16.08 -25.23 2.19
C VAL A 118 -15.96 -26.64 1.63
N THR A 119 -17.06 -27.38 1.67
CA THR A 119 -17.18 -28.70 1.05
C THR A 119 -17.90 -28.56 -0.28
N GLY A 120 -17.28 -28.99 -1.36
CA GLY A 120 -17.82 -28.92 -2.71
C GLY A 120 -16.88 -29.57 -3.71
N ASN A 121 -17.37 -29.86 -4.91
CA ASN A 121 -16.52 -30.33 -6.00
C ASN A 121 -15.83 -29.12 -6.64
N PHE A 122 -14.61 -28.82 -6.21
CA PHE A 122 -13.80 -27.73 -6.75
C PHE A 122 -12.85 -28.32 -7.78
N SER A 123 -13.01 -27.93 -9.05
CA SER A 123 -12.06 -28.26 -10.11
C SER A 123 -10.91 -27.25 -10.11
N ASP A 124 -9.71 -27.72 -10.43
CA ASP A 124 -8.55 -26.85 -10.65
C ASP A 124 -8.80 -25.87 -11.83
N GLU A 125 -8.06 -24.77 -11.87
CA GLU A 125 -8.20 -23.78 -12.93
C GLU A 125 -7.74 -24.32 -14.29
N GLU A 126 -8.65 -24.35 -15.27
CA GLU A 126 -8.28 -24.68 -16.65
C GLU A 126 -7.54 -23.53 -17.33
N VAL A 127 -6.54 -23.87 -18.16
CA VAL A 127 -5.66 -22.95 -18.90
C VAL A 127 -6.41 -22.16 -19.99
N ASN A 128 -7.60 -22.61 -20.38
CA ASN A 128 -8.40 -22.01 -21.43
C ASN A 128 -9.51 -21.19 -20.77
N GLY A 129 -9.60 -19.89 -21.07
CA GLY A 129 -10.41 -18.87 -20.39
C GLY A 129 -11.94 -19.05 -20.38
N ASN A 130 -12.46 -20.27 -20.43
CA ASN A 130 -13.81 -20.57 -19.96
C ASN A 130 -13.77 -20.69 -18.44
N SER A 131 -13.70 -19.53 -17.78
CA SER A 131 -14.22 -19.39 -16.44
C SER A 131 -15.60 -20.05 -16.41
N ILE A 132 -15.85 -20.96 -15.46
CA ILE A 132 -17.20 -21.08 -14.91
C ILE A 132 -17.48 -19.69 -14.34
N SER A 133 -18.04 -18.83 -15.19
CA SER A 133 -18.65 -17.58 -14.82
C SER A 133 -19.86 -17.99 -13.99
N GLN A 134 -19.64 -18.10 -12.67
CA GLN A 134 -20.66 -17.59 -11.78
C GLN A 134 -20.69 -16.08 -12.07
N GLU A 135 -21.58 -15.74 -12.98
CA GLU A 135 -21.94 -14.41 -13.43
C GLU A 135 -22.39 -13.61 -12.21
N ASN A 136 -21.41 -13.01 -11.56
CA ASN A 136 -21.52 -11.88 -10.68
C ASN A 136 -20.23 -11.11 -10.92
N SER A 137 -20.19 -10.38 -12.04
CA SER A 137 -19.28 -9.26 -12.23
C SER A 137 -19.65 -8.18 -11.21
N ILE A 138 -19.47 -8.49 -9.92
CA ILE A 138 -19.49 -7.51 -8.86
C ILE A 138 -18.16 -6.80 -9.02
N GLU A 139 -18.18 -5.69 -9.74
CA GLU A 139 -17.11 -4.70 -9.70
C GLU A 139 -16.93 -4.33 -8.22
N TYR A 140 -15.90 -4.88 -7.60
CA TYR A 140 -15.62 -4.62 -6.20
C TYR A 140 -15.05 -3.21 -6.10
N PRO A 141 -15.69 -2.29 -5.36
CA PRO A 141 -15.14 -0.96 -5.16
C PRO A 141 -13.73 -1.06 -4.59
N LEU A 142 -12.80 -0.25 -5.09
CA LEU A 142 -11.46 -0.12 -4.49
C LEU A 142 -11.61 0.15 -3.00
N GLN A 143 -11.21 -0.82 -2.16
CA GLN A 143 -11.33 -0.66 -0.72
C GLN A 143 -10.29 0.38 -0.27
N ARG A 144 -10.73 1.39 0.47
CA ARG A 144 -9.85 2.35 1.14
C ARG A 144 -9.93 2.10 2.65
N ASP A 145 -8.81 2.26 3.34
CA ASP A 145 -8.81 2.30 4.80
C ASP A 145 -9.63 3.51 5.29
N GLU A 146 -10.72 3.25 6.03
CA GLU A 146 -11.47 4.30 6.73
C GLU A 146 -10.90 4.37 8.15
N SER A 147 -10.07 5.38 8.41
CA SER A 147 -9.54 5.65 9.74
C SER A 147 -10.68 6.09 10.65
N GLY A 148 -11.38 5.11 11.22
CA GLY A 148 -12.51 5.32 12.11
C GLY A 148 -12.09 6.04 13.38
N ILE A 149 -12.49 7.32 13.50
CA ILE A 149 -12.65 7.94 14.81
C ILE A 149 -13.88 7.28 15.45
N ASN A 150 -13.65 6.35 16.38
CA ASN A 150 -14.72 5.79 17.21
C ASN A 150 -15.26 6.88 18.16
N ILE A 151 -16.25 7.66 17.71
CA ILE A 151 -17.18 8.33 18.64
C ILE A 151 -18.35 7.38 18.85
N VAL A 152 -18.24 6.58 19.90
CA VAL A 152 -19.39 5.94 20.54
C VAL A 152 -20.35 7.05 20.95
N ASN A 153 -21.49 7.17 20.29
CA ASN A 153 -22.68 7.76 20.88
C ASN A 153 -23.92 6.97 20.43
N LYS A 154 -24.53 6.37 21.45
CA LYS A 154 -25.68 5.47 21.42
C LYS A 154 -26.96 6.31 21.44
N GLY A 155 -27.84 6.07 20.46
CA GLY A 155 -29.29 6.11 20.68
C GLY A 155 -30.10 7.32 20.15
N GLU A 156 -30.91 7.00 19.13
CA GLU A 156 -32.37 7.22 19.07
C GLU A 156 -32.99 8.29 18.13
N ARG A 157 -33.78 7.72 17.20
CA ARG A 157 -35.07 8.14 16.62
C ARG A 157 -35.12 9.26 15.55
N ASN A 158 -35.41 8.78 14.32
CA ASN A 158 -36.44 9.21 13.35
C ASN A 158 -37.01 10.64 13.48
N HIS A 159 -36.98 11.43 12.40
CA HIS A 159 -38.19 11.94 11.71
C HIS A 159 -37.80 12.91 10.57
N VAL A 160 -38.30 12.60 9.37
CA VAL A 160 -38.36 13.45 8.17
C VAL A 160 -39.11 14.74 8.50
N THR A 161 -38.71 15.92 8.00
CA THR A 161 -39.61 16.95 7.42
C THR A 161 -38.82 18.15 6.92
N GLN A 162 -38.99 18.42 5.62
CA GLN A 162 -38.67 19.66 4.91
C GLN A 162 -39.35 20.86 5.55
N SER A 163 -38.68 22.02 5.60
CA SER A 163 -39.38 23.31 5.65
C SER A 163 -38.56 24.38 4.95
N LYS A 164 -39.17 24.92 3.88
CA LYS A 164 -38.73 25.99 3.01
C LYS A 164 -39.84 27.04 3.05
N CYS A 165 -39.57 28.28 3.47
CA CYS A 165 -40.25 29.55 3.14
C CYS A 165 -39.98 30.59 4.27
N THR A 166 -39.99 31.92 4.13
CA THR A 166 -39.90 32.90 3.03
C THR A 166 -39.63 34.26 3.66
N THR A 167 -38.83 35.06 2.96
CA THR A 167 -38.61 36.51 2.95
C THR A 167 -39.71 37.47 3.46
N SER A 168 -39.31 38.56 4.15
CA SER A 168 -39.78 39.95 3.95
C SER A 168 -38.87 40.94 4.72
N LEU A 169 -37.91 41.61 4.06
CA LEU A 169 -37.91 43.03 3.61
C LEU A 169 -37.76 44.10 4.71
N ILE A 170 -36.63 44.85 4.68
CA ILE A 170 -36.49 46.32 4.58
C ILE A 170 -34.99 46.64 4.27
N SER A 171 -34.77 47.55 3.33
CA SER A 171 -33.51 48.02 2.70
C SER A 171 -33.10 49.42 3.26
N PRO A 172 -31.98 50.10 2.92
CA PRO A 172 -30.61 49.70 2.52
C PRO A 172 -29.50 50.40 3.35
N LYS A 173 -28.24 49.90 3.29
CA LYS A 173 -27.04 50.76 3.28
C LYS A 173 -25.84 49.99 2.67
N PRO A 174 -25.14 50.51 1.65
CA PRO A 174 -23.90 49.90 1.19
C PRO A 174 -22.78 50.30 2.14
N ILE A 175 -22.09 49.32 2.72
CA ILE A 175 -20.80 49.53 3.35
C ILE A 175 -19.84 48.71 2.51
N ASP A 176 -19.17 49.42 1.61
CA ASP A 176 -17.94 48.96 0.99
C ASP A 176 -16.96 48.60 2.10
N GLN A 177 -16.59 47.32 2.18
CA GLN A 177 -15.51 46.88 3.04
C GLN A 177 -14.41 46.35 2.13
N GLU A 178 -13.53 47.27 1.74
CA GLU A 178 -12.24 46.94 1.13
C GLU A 178 -11.45 46.01 2.07
N PRO A 179 -10.85 44.92 1.57
CA PRO A 179 -9.88 44.17 2.34
C PRO A 179 -8.60 45.02 2.49
N GLU A 180 -8.33 45.46 3.71
CA GLU A 180 -7.11 46.18 4.11
C GLU A 180 -5.85 45.54 3.46
N PRO A 181 -5.10 46.28 2.62
CA PRO A 181 -4.03 45.75 1.76
C PRO A 181 -2.80 45.24 2.54
N HIS A 182 -2.75 45.47 3.85
CA HIS A 182 -1.62 45.11 4.70
C HIS A 182 -1.49 43.60 4.96
N PHE A 183 -2.60 42.85 5.02
CA PHE A 183 -2.55 41.41 5.31
C PHE A 183 -2.12 40.59 4.09
N VAL A 184 -2.60 40.95 2.91
CA VAL A 184 -2.29 40.25 1.65
C VAL A 184 -0.81 40.36 1.32
N GLY A 185 -0.20 41.54 1.52
CA GLY A 185 1.24 41.74 1.31
C GLY A 185 2.12 40.90 2.24
N VAL A 186 1.74 40.77 3.51
CA VAL A 186 2.47 39.94 4.48
C VAL A 186 2.38 38.46 4.13
N VAL A 187 1.22 37.99 3.69
CA VAL A 187 1.04 36.58 3.27
C VAL A 187 1.89 36.28 2.04
N ILE A 188 1.92 37.17 1.04
CA ILE A 188 2.75 36.99 -0.16
C ILE A 188 4.24 37.01 0.20
N ALA A 189 4.68 37.92 1.06
CA ALA A 189 6.06 37.98 1.55
C ALA A 189 6.45 36.70 2.32
N ALA A 190 5.56 36.18 3.18
CA ALA A 190 5.79 34.93 3.90
C ALA A 190 5.86 33.73 2.93
N LEU A 191 4.95 33.64 1.96
CA LEU A 191 4.95 32.54 0.98
C LEU A 191 6.20 32.57 0.09
N THR A 192 6.59 33.74 -0.40
CA THR A 192 7.80 33.89 -1.25
C THR A 192 9.08 33.53 -0.50
N THR A 193 9.22 33.91 0.77
CA THR A 193 10.38 33.51 1.59
C THR A 193 10.43 31.99 1.83
N ILE A 194 9.29 31.35 2.10
CA ILE A 194 9.20 29.89 2.26
C ILE A 194 9.55 29.17 0.96
N ILE A 195 9.03 29.62 -0.18
CA ILE A 195 9.32 29.02 -1.49
C ILE A 195 10.81 29.12 -1.83
N LEU A 196 11.43 30.28 -1.61
CA LEU A 196 12.87 30.45 -1.85
C LEU A 196 13.71 29.53 -0.95
N LEU A 197 13.33 29.39 0.33
CA LEU A 197 14.01 28.48 1.26
C LEU A 197 13.91 27.02 0.80
N LEU A 198 12.74 26.57 0.34
CA LEU A 198 12.55 25.22 -0.19
C LEU A 198 13.40 24.97 -1.45
N ILE A 199 13.50 25.94 -2.37
CA ILE A 199 14.33 25.83 -3.57
C ILE A 199 15.81 25.66 -3.19
N VAL A 200 16.31 26.41 -2.20
CA VAL A 200 17.69 26.29 -1.72
C VAL A 200 17.94 24.91 -1.09
N ILE A 201 17.00 24.40 -0.30
CA ILE A 201 17.11 23.06 0.32
C ILE A 201 17.12 21.96 -0.75
N ILE A 202 16.21 22.02 -1.72
CA ILE A 202 16.15 21.05 -2.83
C ILE A 202 17.44 21.12 -3.65
N MET A 203 17.93 22.32 -3.98
CA MET A 203 19.21 22.51 -4.67
C MET A 203 20.40 21.95 -3.87
N PHE A 204 20.41 22.11 -2.54
CA PHE A 204 21.44 21.54 -1.68
C PHE A 204 21.42 20.00 -1.67
N ILE A 205 20.22 19.40 -1.58
CA ILE A 205 20.04 17.95 -1.67
C ILE A 205 20.52 17.43 -3.02
N VAL A 206 20.11 18.07 -4.13
CA VAL A 206 20.52 17.68 -5.48
C VAL A 206 22.02 17.90 -5.71
N ALA A 207 22.61 18.99 -5.23
CA ALA A 207 24.04 19.26 -5.36
C ALA A 207 24.89 18.25 -4.56
N LYS A 208 24.45 17.87 -3.36
CA LYS A 208 25.09 16.79 -2.58
C LYS A 208 24.94 15.43 -3.28
N ASN A 209 23.77 15.13 -3.82
CA ASN A 209 23.50 13.90 -4.56
C ASN A 209 24.22 13.84 -5.93
N LYS A 210 24.49 14.98 -6.55
CA LYS A 210 25.29 15.07 -7.79
C LYS A 210 26.77 14.89 -7.49
N ARG A 211 27.27 15.42 -6.37
CA ARG A 211 28.68 15.31 -5.95
C ARG A 211 29.06 13.89 -5.51
N THR A 212 28.14 13.11 -4.93
CA THR A 212 28.36 11.68 -4.66
C THR A 212 28.41 10.85 -5.94
N ARG A 213 27.69 11.23 -7.00
CA ARG A 213 27.73 10.54 -8.30
C ARG A 213 29.02 10.80 -9.08
N THR A 214 29.57 12.01 -9.09
CA THR A 214 30.85 12.28 -9.79
C THR A 214 32.06 11.68 -9.08
N ALA A 215 32.04 11.57 -7.74
CA ALA A 215 33.10 10.88 -7.00
C ALA A 215 33.10 9.36 -7.28
N ALA A 216 31.92 8.73 -7.38
CA ALA A 216 31.80 7.30 -7.66
C ALA A 216 32.23 6.91 -9.09
N VAL A 217 32.07 7.79 -10.08
CA VAL A 217 32.48 7.54 -11.47
C VAL A 217 34.00 7.59 -11.64
N LEU A 218 34.68 8.47 -10.89
CA LEU A 218 36.14 8.60 -10.93
C LEU A 218 36.85 7.41 -10.26
N ASP A 219 36.28 6.92 -9.15
CA ASP A 219 36.79 5.74 -8.44
C ASP A 219 36.57 4.45 -9.25
N ALA A 220 35.45 4.34 -9.97
CA ALA A 220 35.15 3.22 -10.86
C ALA A 220 36.04 3.18 -12.12
N LEU A 221 36.57 4.31 -12.59
CA LEU A 221 37.50 4.37 -13.71
C LEU A 221 38.92 3.94 -13.32
N GLN A 222 39.34 4.21 -12.07
CA GLN A 222 40.63 3.74 -11.55
C GLN A 222 40.63 2.23 -11.28
N HIS A 223 39.49 1.65 -10.87
CA HIS A 223 39.39 0.21 -10.60
C HIS A 223 39.33 -0.65 -11.89
N ASN A 224 38.80 -0.13 -13.01
CA ASN A 224 38.70 -0.89 -14.28
C ASN A 224 40.03 -1.05 -15.03
N LEU A 225 41.05 -0.24 -14.73
CA LEU A 225 42.37 -0.34 -15.38
C LEU A 225 43.26 -1.44 -14.76
N HIS A 226 42.86 -2.02 -13.62
CA HIS A 226 43.68 -2.99 -12.88
C HIS A 226 43.18 -4.44 -13.00
N THR A 227 42.02 -4.69 -13.61
CA THR A 227 41.33 -5.99 -13.55
C THR A 227 41.35 -6.83 -14.83
N ASP A 228 41.92 -6.34 -15.94
CA ASP A 228 41.90 -7.08 -17.22
C ASP A 228 42.94 -8.20 -17.35
N SER A 229 43.44 -8.73 -16.23
CA SER A 229 44.19 -9.98 -16.23
C SER A 229 43.76 -10.85 -15.06
N LEU A 230 42.79 -11.74 -15.31
CA LEU A 230 42.73 -13.15 -14.88
C LEU A 230 41.29 -13.67 -14.72
N GLY A 231 41.02 -14.80 -15.38
CA GLY A 231 40.04 -15.83 -14.98
C GLY A 231 38.58 -15.53 -15.35
N ILE A 232 38.04 -16.02 -16.47
CA ILE A 232 37.65 -17.41 -16.75
C ILE A 232 36.77 -18.04 -15.65
N ASP A 233 35.52 -18.28 -16.05
CA ASP A 233 34.51 -19.23 -15.60
C ASP A 233 33.97 -19.17 -14.16
N LYS A 234 32.65 -18.98 -14.04
CA LYS A 234 31.70 -20.10 -13.82
C LYS A 234 30.25 -19.63 -13.68
N ARG A 235 29.40 -20.40 -14.36
CA ARG A 235 27.95 -20.55 -14.20
C ARG A 235 27.50 -20.47 -12.74
N LEU A 236 26.36 -19.83 -12.47
CA LEU A 236 25.13 -20.53 -12.06
C LEU A 236 23.91 -19.60 -11.96
N ASN A 237 22.94 -19.93 -12.81
CA ASN A 237 21.50 -19.74 -12.62
C ASN A 237 21.06 -19.93 -11.16
N SER A 238 20.36 -18.95 -10.59
CA SER A 238 19.46 -19.18 -9.46
C SER A 238 18.21 -18.31 -9.59
N ASN A 239 17.16 -18.93 -10.13
CA ASN A 239 15.78 -18.48 -9.95
C ASN A 239 15.41 -18.75 -8.49
N PHE A 240 15.51 -17.75 -7.62
CA PHE A 240 15.07 -17.87 -6.23
C PHE A 240 13.58 -17.54 -6.14
N LYS A 241 12.74 -18.55 -6.38
CA LYS A 241 11.31 -18.55 -6.01
C LYS A 241 11.24 -18.93 -4.53
N VAL A 242 10.97 -17.97 -3.65
CA VAL A 242 10.70 -18.27 -2.23
C VAL A 242 9.30 -18.86 -2.16
N ILE A 243 9.22 -20.19 -2.18
CA ILE A 243 8.02 -20.92 -1.79
C ILE A 243 8.12 -21.10 -0.29
N ILE A 244 7.36 -20.33 0.49
CA ILE A 244 7.15 -20.64 1.91
C ILE A 244 6.16 -21.80 1.94
N SER A 245 6.68 -23.02 1.77
CA SER A 245 5.92 -24.24 2.02
C SER A 245 5.59 -24.28 3.52
N GLY A 246 4.32 -24.20 3.83
CA GLY A 246 3.81 -24.26 5.20
C GLY A 246 4.19 -25.56 5.89
N LEU A 247 4.63 -25.44 7.13
CA LEU A 247 4.59 -26.49 8.14
C LEU A 247 4.79 -25.81 9.51
N PHE A 248 3.70 -25.49 10.19
CA PHE A 248 3.26 -26.22 11.38
C PHE A 248 2.02 -25.56 12.00
N PHE A 249 0.91 -26.30 11.99
CA PHE A 249 -0.15 -26.21 12.98
C PHE A 249 0.41 -26.57 14.37
N SER A 250 -0.07 -25.93 15.45
CA SER A 250 -0.84 -26.60 16.50
C SER A 250 -1.03 -25.72 17.75
N PHE A 251 -2.31 -25.50 18.07
CA PHE A 251 -2.96 -25.36 19.39
C PHE A 251 -2.19 -24.80 20.60
N PHE A 252 -2.69 -23.70 21.15
CA PHE A 252 -3.57 -23.70 22.34
C PHE A 252 -4.52 -22.50 22.30
#